data_AF-A0A914KYH2-F1
#
_entry.id   AF-A0A914KYH2-F1
#
_cell.length_a   1.000
_cell.length_b   1.000
_cell.length_c   1.000
_cell.angle_alpha   90.00
_cell.angle_beta   90.00
_cell.angle_gamma   90.00
#
_symmetry.space_group_name_H-M   'P 1'
#
loop_
_entity.id
_entity.type
_entity.pdbx_description
1 polymer ?
#
loop_
_entity_poly.entity_id
_entity_poly.type
_entity_poly.pdbx_seq_one_letter_code
_entity_poly.pdbx_strand_id
1 'polypeptide(L)'
;MEKRRSQVLAKLVELKLELETHRESLIIGDNTTNIKRIKYHEFVMQSARGTNVYCEVCLSIIWRLIQYWRRCKVCGFRVHDKCIDQVQRQCVSTQIYKTDFSLSLQICPENSLRNQNFRCAECLANISFDEESDKIPRLCDYTGLFYCSRCHWNDSMVIPARLVRNWDANKRPVCRATKQLLVAIMNKPLIDLPKENPLLFKFVNNLSRIGRLRNDIMLMKCYFVSCKIAKKLRILQHLNRYQHFVETDIKYSLEDLIKIATGSGGLLKDIESIVEIFNRHITQECEICRGNAFFCELCSDEERIYPFSDNVAICKSCLAVYHRHCFDHASKRCTRCARRRARRKAIMMKTEEEGE
;
A
#
# COMPACT_ATOMS: atom_id res chain seq x y z
N MET A 1 -11.58 49.31 33.79
CA MET A 1 -12.50 48.15 33.71
C MET A 1 -12.16 47.21 32.55
N GLU A 2 -12.00 47.74 31.34
CA GLU A 2 -11.82 46.95 30.11
C GLU A 2 -10.47 46.20 29.99
N LYS A 3 -9.35 46.85 30.37
CA LYS A 3 -8.02 46.20 30.48
C LYS A 3 -8.02 45.02 31.47
N ARG A 4 -8.71 45.16 32.60
CA ARG A 4 -8.80 44.12 33.65
C ARG A 4 -9.62 42.93 33.16
N ARG A 5 -10.70 43.17 32.41
CA ARG A 5 -11.50 42.12 31.75
C ARG A 5 -10.70 41.37 30.69
N SER A 6 -9.91 42.08 29.89
CA SER A 6 -9.03 41.48 28.87
C SER A 6 -7.92 40.61 29.50
N GLN A 7 -7.28 41.07 30.57
CA GLN A 7 -6.29 40.29 31.31
C GLN A 7 -6.88 39.04 31.97
N VAL A 8 -8.08 39.14 32.54
CA VAL A 8 -8.78 37.98 33.12
C VAL A 8 -9.14 36.96 32.03
N LEU A 9 -9.62 37.41 30.87
CA LEU A 9 -9.91 36.52 29.74
C LEU A 9 -8.64 35.83 29.22
N ALA A 10 -7.54 36.56 29.06
CA ALA A 10 -6.26 35.99 28.66
C ALA A 10 -5.77 34.93 29.66
N LYS A 11 -5.86 35.23 30.97
CA LYS A 11 -5.45 34.28 32.02
C LYS A 11 -6.37 33.06 32.10
N LEU A 12 -7.66 33.22 31.82
CA LEU A 12 -8.63 32.12 31.78
C LEU A 12 -8.39 31.20 30.57
N VAL A 13 -7.99 31.76 29.43
CA VAL A 13 -7.56 30.98 28.25
C VAL A 13 -6.27 30.21 28.55
N GLU A 14 -5.28 30.84 29.18
CA GLU A 14 -4.02 30.21 29.59
C GLU A 14 -4.25 29.07 30.59
N LEU A 15 -5.03 29.30 31.65
CA LEU A 15 -5.36 28.27 32.65
C LEU A 15 -6.19 27.12 32.04
N LYS A 16 -7.06 27.40 31.07
CA LYS A 16 -7.73 26.35 30.30
C LYS A 16 -6.75 25.53 29.47
N LEU A 17 -5.78 26.16 28.81
CA LEU A 17 -4.74 25.46 28.06
C LEU A 17 -3.91 24.55 28.98
N GLU A 18 -3.52 25.02 30.17
CA GLU A 18 -2.77 24.23 31.16
C GLU A 18 -3.61 23.06 31.75
N LEU A 19 -4.88 23.29 32.04
CA LEU A 19 -5.78 22.24 32.51
C LEU A 19 -5.98 21.15 31.45
N GLU A 20 -6.10 21.56 30.18
CA GLU A 20 -6.23 20.64 29.05
C GLU A 20 -4.92 19.89 28.78
N THR A 21 -3.74 20.50 28.89
CA THR A 21 -2.46 19.78 28.73
C THR A 21 -2.23 18.75 29.85
N HIS A 22 -2.62 19.06 31.08
CA HIS A 22 -2.59 18.09 32.18
C HIS A 22 -3.60 16.95 31.99
N ARG A 23 -4.80 17.23 31.49
CA ARG A 23 -5.78 16.19 31.13
C ARG A 23 -5.32 15.35 29.94
N GLU A 24 -4.74 15.95 28.91
CA GLU A 24 -4.13 15.25 27.78
C GLU A 24 -3.03 14.29 28.26
N SER A 25 -2.22 14.71 29.23
CA SER A 25 -1.17 13.87 29.83
C SER A 25 -1.74 12.65 30.58
N LEU A 26 -2.90 12.80 31.22
CA LEU A 26 -3.62 11.70 31.87
C LEU A 26 -4.30 10.76 30.86
N ILE A 27 -4.74 11.26 29.70
CA ILE A 27 -5.41 10.48 28.65
C ILE A 27 -4.40 9.71 27.77
N ILE A 28 -3.21 10.26 27.54
CA ILE A 28 -2.15 9.63 26.74
C ILE A 28 -1.53 8.42 27.46
N GLY A 29 -1.59 8.39 28.80
CA GLY A 29 -1.07 7.29 29.62
C GLY A 29 -1.84 5.97 29.52
N ASP A 30 -3.07 5.97 28.98
CA ASP A 30 -3.99 4.84 29.05
C ASP A 30 -4.70 4.59 27.70
N ASN A 31 -3.92 4.18 26.69
CA ASN A 31 -4.32 4.14 25.28
C ASN A 31 -5.43 3.14 24.89
N THR A 32 -6.11 2.47 25.83
CA THR A 32 -7.15 1.47 25.53
C THR A 32 -8.55 1.81 26.04
N THR A 33 -8.72 2.76 26.97
CA THR A 33 -9.98 2.94 27.71
C THR A 33 -10.92 4.02 27.16
N ASN A 34 -10.52 4.83 26.17
CA ASN A 34 -11.33 5.98 25.68
C ASN A 34 -11.74 5.93 24.19
N ILE A 35 -11.78 4.73 23.58
CA ILE A 35 -12.24 4.54 22.19
C ILE A 35 -13.77 4.50 22.14
N LYS A 36 -14.40 5.46 21.47
CA LYS A 36 -15.84 5.43 21.18
C LYS A 36 -16.09 4.73 19.83
N ARG A 37 -16.98 3.72 19.81
CA ARG A 37 -17.33 2.98 18.59
C ARG A 37 -18.71 3.39 18.08
N ILE A 38 -18.77 4.05 16.92
CA ILE A 38 -20.04 4.49 16.29
C ILE A 38 -19.96 4.22 14.78
N LYS A 39 -20.99 3.57 14.21
CA LYS A 39 -21.05 3.18 12.78
C LYS A 39 -19.74 2.52 12.28
N TYR A 40 -19.18 1.62 13.08
CA TYR A 40 -17.92 0.90 12.83
C TYR A 40 -16.64 1.75 12.81
N HIS A 41 -16.73 3.03 13.15
CA HIS A 41 -15.55 3.85 13.39
C HIS A 41 -15.02 3.61 14.79
N GLU A 42 -13.70 3.69 14.94
CA GLU A 42 -13.02 3.67 16.22
C GLU A 42 -12.46 5.06 16.50
N PHE A 43 -13.24 5.88 17.22
CA PHE A 43 -12.96 7.28 17.46
C PHE A 43 -12.09 7.50 18.69
N VAL A 44 -10.90 8.06 18.44
CA VAL A 44 -9.93 8.43 19.48
C VAL A 44 -9.95 9.95 19.65
N MET A 45 -9.90 10.42 20.90
CA MET A 45 -9.74 11.84 21.21
C MET A 45 -8.42 12.35 20.59
N GLN A 46 -8.42 13.56 20.06
CA GLN A 46 -7.24 14.16 19.44
C GLN A 46 -6.76 15.35 20.27
N SER A 47 -5.45 15.59 20.24
CA SER A 47 -4.85 16.70 20.99
C SER A 47 -5.15 18.05 20.35
N ALA A 48 -4.89 19.10 21.12
CA ALA A 48 -5.01 20.49 20.70
C ALA A 48 -3.85 20.98 19.79
N ARG A 49 -2.93 20.10 19.35
CA ARG A 49 -1.79 20.46 18.47
C ARG A 49 -2.18 20.43 16.98
N GLY A 50 -1.50 21.20 16.14
CA GLY A 50 -1.60 21.08 14.67
C GLY A 50 -2.32 22.24 13.96
N THR A 51 -3.22 21.93 13.01
CA THR A 51 -4.08 22.91 12.32
C THR A 51 -5.56 22.64 12.63
N ASN A 52 -6.40 23.66 12.57
CA ASN A 52 -7.84 23.48 12.79
C ASN A 52 -8.42 22.71 11.59
N VAL A 53 -9.30 21.77 11.88
CA VAL A 53 -9.90 20.87 10.88
C VAL A 53 -11.41 21.08 10.82
N TYR A 54 -12.06 20.59 9.77
CA TYR A 54 -13.52 20.60 9.67
C TYR A 54 -14.14 19.31 10.21
N CYS A 55 -15.26 19.46 10.91
CA CYS A 55 -16.11 18.34 11.32
C CYS A 55 -16.87 17.80 10.11
N GLU A 56 -16.81 16.48 9.88
CA GLU A 56 -17.48 15.85 8.72
C GLU A 56 -19.00 15.69 8.90
N VAL A 57 -19.54 16.02 10.08
CA VAL A 57 -20.98 15.98 10.37
C VAL A 57 -21.62 17.35 10.20
N CYS A 58 -21.18 18.36 10.97
CA CYS A 58 -21.77 19.70 10.94
C CYS A 58 -21.09 20.67 9.96
N LEU A 59 -19.99 20.24 9.32
CA LEU A 59 -19.18 21.02 8.35
C LEU A 59 -18.56 22.30 8.91
N SER A 60 -18.65 22.53 10.21
CA SER A 60 -18.02 23.66 10.87
C SER A 60 -16.59 23.36 11.28
N ILE A 61 -15.80 24.43 11.42
CA ILE A 61 -14.43 24.35 11.94
C ILE A 61 -14.45 23.78 13.36
N ILE A 62 -13.54 22.85 13.61
CA ILE A 62 -13.17 22.35 14.92
C ILE A 62 -12.06 23.25 15.47
N TRP A 63 -12.42 24.09 16.43
CA TRP A 63 -11.49 24.96 17.14
C TRP A 63 -10.77 24.16 18.23
N ARG A 64 -9.73 23.42 17.84
CA ARG A 64 -9.07 22.40 18.67
C ARG A 64 -8.55 22.88 20.04
N LEU A 65 -8.30 24.18 20.22
CA LEU A 65 -7.86 24.77 21.49
C LEU A 65 -8.98 24.88 22.53
N ILE A 66 -10.24 24.82 22.09
CA ILE A 66 -11.42 25.06 22.93
C ILE A 66 -12.51 24.00 22.76
N GLN A 67 -12.40 23.13 21.75
CA GLN A 67 -13.38 22.10 21.43
C GLN A 67 -12.71 20.74 21.39
N TYR A 68 -13.31 19.79 22.11
CA TYR A 68 -12.96 18.38 21.97
C TYR A 68 -13.39 17.84 20.62
N TRP A 69 -12.53 17.01 20.06
CA TRP A 69 -12.78 16.37 18.78
C TRP A 69 -12.11 15.02 18.70
N ARG A 70 -12.70 14.17 17.87
CA ARG A 70 -12.28 12.80 17.69
C ARG A 70 -11.96 12.54 16.24
N ARG A 71 -11.01 11.63 16.03
CA ARG A 71 -10.64 11.12 14.72
C ARG A 71 -10.74 9.60 14.73
N CYS A 72 -11.36 9.05 13.69
CA CYS A 72 -11.36 7.61 13.49
C CYS A 72 -9.94 7.14 13.15
N LYS A 73 -9.41 6.20 13.91
CA LYS A 73 -8.02 5.70 13.73
C LYS A 73 -7.82 4.94 12.42
N VAL A 74 -8.89 4.42 11.82
CA VAL A 74 -8.84 3.63 10.57
C VAL A 74 -8.95 4.50 9.34
N CYS A 75 -10.04 5.26 9.22
CA CYS A 75 -10.38 6.00 7.99
C CYS A 75 -10.08 7.50 8.07
N GLY A 76 -9.73 8.00 9.25
CA GLY A 76 -9.43 9.41 9.48
C GLY A 76 -10.66 10.33 9.52
N PHE A 77 -11.88 9.81 9.58
CA PHE A 77 -13.11 10.60 9.76
C PHE A 77 -13.00 11.50 10.99
N ARG A 78 -13.31 12.79 10.84
CA ARG A 78 -13.14 13.82 11.90
C ARG A 78 -14.49 14.34 12.35
N VAL A 79 -14.67 14.45 13.66
CA VAL A 79 -15.94 14.88 14.24
C VAL A 79 -15.69 15.63 15.55
N HIS A 80 -16.48 16.67 15.83
CA HIS A 80 -16.53 17.20 17.20
C HIS A 80 -16.99 16.10 18.16
N ASP A 81 -16.53 16.10 19.42
CA ASP A 81 -17.01 15.10 20.38
C ASP A 81 -18.54 15.18 20.58
N LYS A 82 -19.11 16.39 20.57
CA LYS A 82 -20.56 16.64 20.62
C LYS A 82 -21.35 16.17 19.39
N CYS A 83 -20.69 15.99 18.23
CA CYS A 83 -21.34 15.59 16.99
C CYS A 83 -21.23 14.08 16.73
N ILE A 84 -20.64 13.31 17.66
CA ILE A 84 -20.28 11.92 17.42
C ILE A 84 -21.51 11.02 17.19
N ASP A 85 -22.61 11.25 17.91
CA ASP A 85 -23.84 10.44 17.81
C ASP A 85 -24.63 10.73 16.52
N GLN A 86 -24.29 11.80 15.80
CA GLN A 86 -24.90 12.19 14.53
C GLN A 86 -24.17 11.61 13.31
N VAL A 87 -23.10 10.82 13.51
CA VAL A 87 -22.36 10.17 12.42
C VAL A 87 -23.26 9.17 11.70
N GLN A 88 -23.51 9.42 10.42
CA GLN A 88 -24.29 8.52 9.55
C GLN A 88 -23.43 7.62 8.67
N ARG A 89 -22.34 8.16 8.09
CA ARG A 89 -21.45 7.41 7.19
C ARG A 89 -20.77 6.27 7.94
N GLN A 90 -20.90 5.05 7.42
CA GLN A 90 -20.20 3.88 7.95
C GLN A 90 -18.69 3.97 7.68
N CYS A 91 -17.89 3.40 8.56
CA CYS A 91 -16.45 3.34 8.37
C CYS A 91 -16.08 2.40 7.21
N VAL A 92 -15.08 2.78 6.43
CA VAL A 92 -14.51 1.96 5.35
C VAL A 92 -13.88 0.66 5.86
N SER A 93 -13.64 0.53 7.17
CA SER A 93 -13.21 -0.72 7.82
C SER A 93 -14.13 -1.89 7.48
N THR A 94 -15.43 -1.64 7.39
CA THR A 94 -16.46 -2.63 7.02
C THR A 94 -16.28 -3.21 5.63
N GLN A 95 -15.61 -2.48 4.72
CA GLN A 95 -15.32 -2.92 3.36
C GLN A 95 -13.93 -3.55 3.30
N ILE A 96 -12.93 -2.87 3.85
CA ILE A 96 -11.51 -3.24 3.70
C ILE A 96 -11.15 -4.51 4.48
N TYR A 97 -11.82 -4.81 5.59
CA TYR A 97 -11.54 -6.02 6.39
C TYR A 97 -12.33 -7.25 5.93
N LYS A 98 -13.15 -7.14 4.89
CA LYS A 98 -13.76 -8.33 4.28
C LYS A 98 -12.67 -9.13 3.57
N THR A 99 -12.77 -10.45 3.67
CA THR A 99 -11.80 -11.39 3.07
C THR A 99 -11.78 -11.33 1.55
N ASP A 100 -12.89 -10.91 0.93
CA ASP A 100 -13.11 -10.78 -0.51
C ASP A 100 -12.96 -9.34 -1.01
N PHE A 101 -12.41 -8.42 -0.21
CA PHE A 101 -12.25 -7.04 -0.64
C PHE A 101 -11.37 -6.95 -1.90
N SER A 102 -11.94 -6.39 -2.97
CA SER A 102 -11.25 -6.06 -4.20
C SER A 102 -11.32 -4.57 -4.49
N LEU A 103 -10.18 -3.98 -4.84
CA LEU A 103 -10.15 -2.60 -5.33
C LEU A 103 -10.79 -2.52 -6.72
N SER A 104 -11.69 -1.55 -6.93
CA SER A 104 -12.25 -1.35 -8.27
C SER A 104 -11.18 -0.78 -9.20
N LEU A 105 -10.83 -1.56 -10.23
CA LEU A 105 -9.90 -1.18 -11.30
C LEU A 105 -10.61 -0.98 -12.64
N GLN A 106 -11.94 -0.85 -12.61
CA GLN A 106 -12.74 -0.44 -13.74
C GLN A 106 -12.81 1.08 -13.78
N ILE A 107 -12.59 1.67 -14.96
CA ILE A 107 -12.85 3.09 -15.17
C ILE A 107 -14.38 3.23 -15.20
N CYS A 108 -14.94 3.71 -14.10
CA CYS A 108 -16.38 3.84 -13.95
C CYS A 108 -16.94 4.83 -14.98
N PRO A 109 -17.94 4.46 -15.79
CA PRO A 109 -18.63 5.42 -16.63
C PRO A 109 -19.41 6.41 -15.74
N GLU A 110 -19.59 7.63 -16.24
CA GLU A 110 -20.41 8.62 -15.55
C GLU A 110 -21.88 8.17 -15.57
N ASN A 111 -22.51 8.08 -14.40
CA ASN A 111 -23.94 7.82 -14.28
C ASN A 111 -24.72 9.12 -14.23
N SER A 112 -25.86 9.19 -14.92
CA SER A 112 -26.68 10.39 -14.90
C SER A 112 -27.28 10.67 -13.51
N LEU A 113 -27.53 11.95 -13.20
CA LEU A 113 -28.31 12.35 -12.01
C LEU A 113 -29.73 11.79 -12.05
N ARG A 114 -30.32 11.64 -13.24
CA ARG A 114 -31.62 11.00 -13.43
C ARG A 114 -31.63 9.56 -12.91
N ASN A 115 -30.58 8.79 -13.18
CA ASN A 115 -30.45 7.40 -12.68
C ASN A 115 -30.35 7.34 -11.15
N GLN A 116 -29.95 8.44 -10.51
CA GLN A 116 -29.87 8.59 -9.05
C GLN A 116 -31.12 9.29 -8.48
N ASN A 117 -32.20 9.44 -9.27
CA ASN A 117 -33.42 10.14 -8.90
C ASN A 117 -33.17 11.55 -8.35
N PHE A 118 -32.16 12.25 -8.90
CA PHE A 118 -31.72 13.57 -8.45
C PHE A 118 -31.39 13.62 -6.95
N ARG A 119 -30.82 12.55 -6.40
CA ARG A 119 -30.40 12.46 -5.01
C ARG A 119 -28.90 12.24 -4.89
N CYS A 120 -28.34 12.75 -3.80
CA CYS A 120 -26.97 12.47 -3.41
C CYS A 120 -26.78 10.97 -3.16
N ALA A 121 -25.76 10.37 -3.76
CA ALA A 121 -25.46 8.94 -3.62
C ALA A 121 -25.13 8.49 -2.18
N GLU A 122 -24.77 9.42 -1.29
CA GLU A 122 -24.44 9.09 0.10
C GLU A 122 -25.57 9.42 1.08
N CYS A 123 -25.98 10.69 1.15
CA CYS A 123 -26.96 11.14 2.14
C CYS A 123 -28.42 11.13 1.63
N LEU A 124 -28.64 10.77 0.36
CA LEU A 124 -29.95 10.72 -0.29
C LEU A 124 -30.71 12.06 -0.34
N ALA A 125 -30.08 13.17 0.07
CA ALA A 125 -30.66 14.50 -0.06
C ALA A 125 -30.90 14.84 -1.53
N ASN A 126 -32.02 15.52 -1.80
CA ASN A 126 -32.33 16.00 -3.14
C ASN A 126 -31.26 17.01 -3.59
N ILE A 127 -30.87 16.89 -4.85
CA ILE A 127 -29.98 17.80 -5.56
C ILE A 127 -30.89 18.67 -6.44
N SER A 128 -30.99 19.96 -6.11
CA SER A 128 -31.70 20.95 -6.94
C SER A 128 -30.71 21.91 -7.61
N PHE A 129 -31.15 22.51 -8.72
CA PHE A 129 -30.35 23.41 -9.55
C PHE A 129 -30.71 24.88 -9.34
N ASP A 130 -31.41 25.21 -8.25
CA ASP A 130 -31.83 26.58 -7.97
C ASP A 130 -30.59 27.47 -7.78
N GLU A 131 -30.58 28.64 -8.43
CA GLU A 131 -29.40 29.48 -8.75
C GLU A 131 -28.65 30.09 -7.54
N GLU A 132 -29.10 29.84 -6.31
CA GLU A 132 -28.46 30.29 -5.09
C GLU A 132 -27.45 29.25 -4.56
N SER A 133 -26.20 29.48 -4.97
CA SER A 133 -24.92 28.93 -4.49
C SER A 133 -24.92 28.02 -3.24
N ASP A 134 -24.89 26.70 -3.47
CA ASP A 134 -24.18 25.64 -2.69
C ASP A 134 -24.66 24.21 -3.05
N LYS A 135 -25.63 24.09 -3.97
CA LYS A 135 -26.30 22.82 -4.32
C LYS A 135 -25.80 22.14 -5.59
N ILE A 136 -24.76 22.68 -6.24
CA ILE A 136 -24.22 22.11 -7.49
C ILE A 136 -23.78 20.66 -7.25
N PRO A 137 -24.32 19.69 -8.01
CA PRO A 137 -23.90 18.30 -7.92
C PRO A 137 -22.43 18.15 -8.26
N ARG A 138 -21.72 17.35 -7.45
CA ARG A 138 -20.30 17.04 -7.64
C ARG A 138 -20.16 15.58 -8.04
N LEU A 139 -19.52 15.32 -9.17
CA LEU A 139 -19.23 13.97 -9.67
C LEU A 139 -17.97 13.42 -9.00
N CYS A 140 -18.06 12.21 -8.46
CA CYS A 140 -16.89 11.48 -7.97
C CYS A 140 -16.32 10.58 -9.05
N ASP A 141 -15.09 10.83 -9.50
CA ASP A 141 -14.49 10.10 -10.63
C ASP A 141 -14.30 8.60 -10.36
N TYR A 142 -14.06 8.21 -9.09
CA TYR A 142 -13.91 6.80 -8.71
C TYR A 142 -15.24 6.01 -8.75
N THR A 143 -16.37 6.62 -8.40
CA THR A 143 -17.67 5.92 -8.31
C THR A 143 -18.56 6.17 -9.51
N GLY A 144 -18.31 7.23 -10.29
CA GLY A 144 -19.19 7.67 -11.38
C GLY A 144 -20.54 8.23 -10.90
N LEU A 145 -20.70 8.50 -9.60
CA LEU A 145 -21.95 8.96 -8.98
C LEU A 145 -21.88 10.44 -8.56
N PHE A 146 -23.06 11.04 -8.35
CA PHE A 146 -23.23 12.45 -8.02
C PHE A 146 -23.53 12.64 -6.52
N TYR A 147 -22.93 13.68 -5.94
CA TYR A 147 -22.97 13.96 -4.52
C TYR A 147 -23.26 15.44 -4.26
N CYS A 148 -23.89 15.74 -3.13
CA CYS A 148 -24.04 17.12 -2.66
C CYS A 148 -22.71 17.68 -2.09
N SER A 149 -22.64 19.00 -1.92
CA SER A 149 -21.49 19.71 -1.35
C SER A 149 -21.07 19.22 0.05
N ARG A 150 -22.00 18.65 0.83
CA ARG A 150 -21.73 18.07 2.16
C ARG A 150 -20.97 16.74 2.09
N CYS A 151 -21.25 15.91 1.10
CA CYS A 151 -20.66 14.56 0.95
C CYS A 151 -19.43 14.54 0.02
N HIS A 152 -19.22 15.61 -0.75
CA HIS A 152 -18.11 15.74 -1.69
C HIS A 152 -17.49 17.11 -1.57
N TRP A 153 -16.30 17.23 -0.98
CA TRP A 153 -15.65 18.53 -0.71
C TRP A 153 -14.67 18.96 -1.83
N ASN A 154 -14.79 18.36 -3.02
CA ASN A 154 -13.82 18.52 -4.11
C ASN A 154 -12.40 18.11 -3.72
N ASP A 155 -12.29 17.15 -2.80
CA ASP A 155 -11.02 16.50 -2.54
C ASP A 155 -10.54 15.79 -3.81
N SER A 156 -9.23 15.79 -4.01
CA SER A 156 -8.65 15.23 -5.22
C SER A 156 -7.70 14.08 -4.89
N MET A 157 -7.86 12.95 -5.57
CA MET A 157 -7.07 11.72 -5.38
C MET A 157 -6.71 11.11 -6.74
N VAL A 158 -5.60 10.37 -6.80
CA VAL A 158 -5.29 9.54 -7.97
C VAL A 158 -6.27 8.37 -8.01
N ILE A 159 -6.77 8.06 -9.21
CA ILE A 159 -7.82 7.07 -9.41
C ILE A 159 -7.18 5.73 -9.82
N PRO A 160 -7.31 4.66 -9.01
CA PRO A 160 -6.60 3.40 -9.25
C PRO A 160 -6.82 2.81 -10.63
N ALA A 161 -8.07 2.79 -11.11
CA ALA A 161 -8.40 2.28 -12.44
C ALA A 161 -7.66 3.04 -13.56
N ARG A 162 -7.60 4.38 -13.48
CA ARG A 162 -6.91 5.20 -14.50
C ARG A 162 -5.39 5.04 -14.42
N LEU A 163 -4.84 4.90 -13.21
CA LEU A 163 -3.42 4.64 -13.03
C LEU A 163 -3.01 3.29 -13.62
N VAL A 164 -3.79 2.23 -13.39
CA VAL A 164 -3.48 0.88 -13.88
C VAL A 164 -3.78 0.70 -15.37
N ARG A 165 -4.87 1.30 -15.87
CA ARG A 165 -5.29 1.11 -17.27
C ARG A 165 -4.60 2.08 -18.22
N ASN A 166 -4.42 3.33 -17.80
CA ASN A 166 -3.96 4.42 -18.67
C ASN A 166 -2.62 5.01 -18.23
N TRP A 167 -2.00 4.49 -17.17
CA TRP A 167 -0.78 5.05 -16.56
C TRP A 167 -0.92 6.53 -16.16
N ASP A 168 -2.11 6.91 -15.71
CA ASP A 168 -2.47 8.30 -15.39
C ASP A 168 -2.50 8.55 -13.88
N ALA A 169 -1.51 9.31 -13.41
CA ALA A 169 -1.36 9.70 -12.00
C ALA A 169 -2.00 11.06 -11.66
N ASN A 170 -2.78 11.67 -12.56
CA ASN A 170 -3.45 12.93 -12.29
C ASN A 170 -4.56 12.75 -11.25
N LYS A 171 -4.58 13.67 -10.27
CA LYS A 171 -5.59 13.67 -9.22
C LYS A 171 -6.92 14.19 -9.76
N ARG A 172 -8.01 13.53 -9.39
CA ARG A 172 -9.37 13.88 -9.79
C ARG A 172 -10.31 14.03 -8.59
N PRO A 173 -11.38 14.83 -8.73
CA PRO A 173 -12.36 15.02 -7.66
C PRO A 173 -13.00 13.70 -7.22
N VAL A 174 -13.05 13.48 -5.91
CA VAL A 174 -13.66 12.32 -5.28
C VAL A 174 -14.50 12.69 -4.07
N CYS A 175 -15.54 11.89 -3.82
CA CYS A 175 -16.36 12.04 -2.62
C CYS A 175 -15.56 11.72 -1.36
N ARG A 176 -16.05 12.17 -0.20
CA ARG A 176 -15.37 11.98 1.08
C ARG A 176 -15.18 10.51 1.45
N ALA A 177 -16.19 9.68 1.20
CA ALA A 177 -16.10 8.24 1.42
C ALA A 177 -14.97 7.61 0.57
N THR A 178 -14.91 7.93 -0.72
CA THR A 178 -13.83 7.46 -1.62
C THR A 178 -12.46 7.92 -1.14
N LYS A 179 -12.31 9.20 -0.77
CA LYS A 179 -11.04 9.69 -0.23
C LYS A 179 -10.60 8.87 0.99
N GLN A 180 -11.51 8.64 1.93
CA GLN A 180 -11.25 7.87 3.15
C GLN A 180 -10.85 6.43 2.81
N LEU A 181 -11.52 5.81 1.83
CA LEU A 181 -11.19 4.47 1.35
C LEU A 181 -9.79 4.43 0.74
N LEU A 182 -9.50 5.29 -0.25
CA LEU A 182 -8.22 5.31 -0.96
C LEU A 182 -7.05 5.63 -0.03
N VAL A 183 -7.22 6.53 0.94
CA VAL A 183 -6.20 6.80 1.96
C VAL A 183 -5.96 5.58 2.86
N ALA A 184 -7.02 4.88 3.28
CA ALA A 184 -6.90 3.72 4.16
C ALA A 184 -6.21 2.50 3.51
N ILE A 185 -6.27 2.40 2.17
CA ILE A 185 -5.62 1.32 1.41
C ILE A 185 -4.34 1.74 0.69
N MET A 186 -3.92 3.01 0.80
CA MET A 186 -2.86 3.62 -0.01
C MET A 186 -1.57 2.78 -0.08
N ASN A 187 -1.13 2.26 1.08
CA ASN A 187 0.10 1.49 1.21
C ASN A 187 -0.13 -0.04 1.20
N LYS A 188 -1.36 -0.50 0.95
CA LYS A 188 -1.67 -1.94 0.93
C LYS A 188 -1.37 -2.54 -0.45
N PRO A 189 -0.63 -3.66 -0.56
CA PRO A 189 -0.28 -4.28 -1.84
C PRO A 189 -1.46 -5.06 -2.43
N LEU A 190 -2.42 -4.35 -3.01
CA LEU A 190 -3.70 -4.92 -3.47
C LEU A 190 -3.76 -5.16 -4.98
N ILE A 191 -2.85 -4.56 -5.77
CA ILE A 191 -2.94 -4.57 -7.24
C ILE A 191 -1.97 -5.60 -7.80
N ASP A 192 -2.50 -6.70 -8.34
CA ASP A 192 -1.71 -7.67 -9.11
C ASP A 192 -1.47 -7.12 -10.53
N LEU A 193 -0.42 -6.31 -10.68
CA LEU A 193 -0.22 -5.52 -11.91
C LEU A 193 0.05 -6.39 -13.15
N PRO A 194 0.86 -7.47 -13.10
CA PRO A 194 1.05 -8.36 -14.24
C PRO A 194 -0.25 -9.00 -14.73
N LYS A 195 -1.19 -9.31 -13.81
CA LYS A 195 -2.51 -9.81 -14.17
C LYS A 195 -3.40 -8.72 -14.78
N GLU A 196 -3.39 -7.52 -14.21
CA GLU A 196 -4.29 -6.45 -14.61
C GLU A 196 -3.88 -5.76 -15.93
N ASN A 197 -2.60 -5.49 -16.13
CA ASN A 197 -2.08 -4.84 -17.33
C ASN A 197 -0.59 -5.20 -17.58
N PRO A 198 -0.31 -6.38 -18.16
CA PRO A 198 1.07 -6.84 -18.40
C PRO A 198 1.84 -5.95 -19.39
N LEU A 199 1.14 -5.27 -20.31
CA LEU A 199 1.75 -4.42 -21.32
C LEU A 199 2.45 -3.19 -20.72
N LEU A 200 2.06 -2.73 -19.53
CA LEU A 200 2.74 -1.59 -18.88
C LEU A 200 4.23 -1.84 -18.68
N PHE A 201 4.65 -3.06 -18.35
CA PHE A 201 6.06 -3.40 -18.16
C PHE A 201 6.88 -3.28 -19.46
N LYS A 202 6.23 -3.31 -20.62
CA LYS A 202 6.86 -3.09 -21.92
C LYS A 202 7.00 -1.60 -22.25
N PHE A 203 6.01 -0.78 -21.90
CA PHE A 203 5.95 0.62 -22.31
C PHE A 203 6.44 1.62 -21.24
N VAL A 204 6.54 1.19 -19.98
CA VAL A 204 6.98 2.04 -18.88
C VAL A 204 8.32 1.55 -18.32
N ASN A 205 9.40 2.24 -18.70
CA ASN A 205 10.77 1.84 -18.35
C ASN A 205 11.01 1.73 -16.84
N ASN A 206 10.56 2.72 -16.06
CA ASN A 206 10.74 2.71 -14.59
C ASN A 206 9.99 1.55 -13.93
N LEU A 207 8.81 1.19 -14.45
CA LEU A 207 8.04 0.05 -13.97
C LEU A 207 8.72 -1.27 -14.33
N SER A 208 9.27 -1.38 -15.55
CA SER A 208 10.07 -2.53 -15.96
C SER A 208 11.29 -2.73 -15.06
N ARG A 209 12.01 -1.64 -14.77
CA ARG A 209 13.19 -1.66 -13.91
C ARG A 209 12.85 -2.07 -12.47
N ILE A 210 11.82 -1.47 -11.86
CA ILE A 210 11.43 -1.85 -10.50
C ILE A 210 10.85 -3.28 -10.44
N GLY A 211 10.16 -3.73 -11.49
CA GLY A 211 9.69 -5.12 -11.61
C GLY A 211 10.86 -6.11 -11.58
N ARG A 212 11.93 -5.85 -12.34
CA ARG A 212 13.16 -6.66 -12.30
C ARG A 212 13.80 -6.67 -10.92
N LEU A 213 14.03 -5.50 -10.33
CA LEU A 213 14.63 -5.40 -8.99
C LEU A 213 13.83 -6.16 -7.92
N ARG A 214 12.50 -6.11 -7.98
CA ARG A 214 11.63 -6.87 -7.07
C ARG A 214 11.73 -8.38 -7.29
N ASN A 215 11.84 -8.83 -8.54
CA ASN A 215 12.08 -10.23 -8.83
C ASN A 215 13.44 -10.69 -8.28
N ASP A 216 14.48 -9.88 -8.45
CA ASP A 216 15.82 -10.14 -7.90
C ASP A 216 15.79 -10.21 -6.37
N ILE A 217 15.08 -9.30 -5.70
CA ILE A 217 14.88 -9.34 -4.24
C ILE A 217 14.27 -10.67 -3.79
N MET A 218 13.28 -11.20 -4.52
CA MET A 218 12.67 -12.51 -4.20
C MET A 218 13.67 -13.66 -4.33
N LEU A 219 14.56 -13.61 -5.32
CA LEU A 219 15.63 -14.59 -5.48
C LEU A 219 16.70 -14.45 -4.39
N MET A 220 17.14 -13.22 -4.09
CA MET A 220 18.11 -12.90 -3.05
C MET A 220 17.61 -13.26 -1.64
N LYS A 221 16.30 -13.13 -1.37
CA LYS A 221 15.68 -13.55 -0.10
C LYS A 221 16.03 -14.98 0.29
N CYS A 222 16.14 -15.89 -0.68
CA CYS A 222 16.50 -17.29 -0.44
C CYS A 222 17.90 -17.45 0.19
N TYR A 223 18.84 -16.56 -0.15
CA TYR A 223 20.17 -16.52 0.46
C TYR A 223 20.12 -15.99 1.89
N PHE A 224 19.32 -14.94 2.15
CA PHE A 224 19.27 -14.33 3.48
C PHE A 224 18.55 -15.18 4.52
N VAL A 225 17.55 -15.96 4.13
CA VAL A 225 16.84 -16.86 5.05
C VAL A 225 17.73 -18.03 5.51
N SER A 226 18.65 -18.49 4.67
CA SER A 226 19.61 -19.56 5.00
C SER A 226 20.94 -19.05 5.57
N CYS A 227 21.29 -17.78 5.36
CA CYS A 227 22.54 -17.19 5.85
C CYS A 227 22.45 -16.66 7.29
N LYS A 228 23.22 -17.24 8.22
CA LYS A 228 23.32 -16.77 9.61
C LYS A 228 23.92 -15.37 9.75
N ILE A 229 24.84 -14.99 8.86
CA ILE A 229 25.48 -13.66 8.88
C ILE A 229 24.46 -12.60 8.45
N ALA A 230 23.70 -12.85 7.39
CA ALA A 230 22.63 -11.95 6.92
C ALA A 230 21.58 -11.70 8.01
N LYS A 231 21.20 -12.74 8.77
CA LYS A 231 20.29 -12.61 9.92
C LYS A 231 20.86 -11.71 11.01
N LYS A 232 22.13 -11.89 11.38
CA LYS A 232 22.82 -11.06 12.38
C LYS A 232 22.90 -9.60 11.94
N LEU A 233 23.22 -9.35 10.67
CA LEU A 233 23.30 -8.01 10.07
C LEU A 233 21.92 -7.40 9.75
N ARG A 234 20.84 -8.16 9.93
CA ARG A 234 19.46 -7.70 9.67
C ARG A 234 19.26 -7.15 8.25
N ILE A 235 19.90 -7.76 7.25
CA ILE A 235 19.94 -7.24 5.86
C ILE A 235 18.54 -6.99 5.29
N LEU A 236 17.59 -7.90 5.53
CA LEU A 236 16.21 -7.73 5.05
C LEU A 236 15.49 -6.49 5.64
N GLN A 237 15.95 -5.96 6.78
CA GLN A 237 15.35 -4.78 7.41
C GLN A 237 15.62 -3.48 6.63
N HIS A 238 16.55 -3.47 5.68
CA HIS A 238 16.68 -2.36 4.73
C HIS A 238 15.39 -2.12 3.94
N LEU A 239 14.53 -3.15 3.78
CA LEU A 239 13.21 -3.06 3.16
C LEU A 239 12.06 -2.77 4.15
N ASN A 240 12.33 -2.32 5.39
CA ASN A 240 11.27 -2.06 6.38
C ASN A 240 10.19 -1.06 5.90
N ARG A 241 10.53 -0.14 4.98
CA ARG A 241 9.56 0.80 4.38
C ARG A 241 8.75 0.18 3.23
N TYR A 242 9.20 -0.97 2.72
CA TYR A 242 8.70 -1.66 1.53
C TYR A 242 8.54 -3.16 1.81
N GLN A 243 8.02 -3.53 2.99
CA GLN A 243 7.99 -4.93 3.45
C GLN A 243 7.29 -5.88 2.47
N HIS A 244 6.25 -5.41 1.77
CA HIS A 244 5.55 -6.22 0.76
C HIS A 244 6.43 -6.62 -0.44
N PHE A 245 7.56 -5.95 -0.68
CA PHE A 245 8.49 -6.31 -1.76
C PHE A 245 9.26 -7.61 -1.47
N VAL A 246 9.36 -8.04 -0.21
CA VAL A 246 9.95 -9.35 0.15
C VAL A 246 8.89 -10.45 0.26
N GLU A 247 7.61 -10.12 0.20
CA GLU A 247 6.51 -11.09 0.27
C GLU A 247 6.11 -11.57 -1.12
N THR A 248 6.07 -10.66 -2.09
CA THR A 248 5.64 -10.93 -3.47
C THR A 248 6.28 -9.90 -4.41
N ASP A 249 6.56 -10.29 -5.65
CA ASP A 249 7.04 -9.41 -6.72
C ASP A 249 5.91 -8.86 -7.62
N ILE A 250 4.72 -9.48 -7.58
CA ILE A 250 3.61 -9.16 -8.51
C ILE A 250 2.61 -8.12 -7.98
N LYS A 251 2.44 -8.00 -6.66
CA LYS A 251 1.45 -7.08 -6.06
C LYS A 251 2.05 -5.70 -5.76
N TYR A 252 1.33 -4.63 -6.08
CA TYR A 252 1.74 -3.24 -5.85
C TYR A 252 0.71 -2.52 -4.99
N SER A 253 1.17 -1.58 -4.17
CA SER A 253 0.27 -0.61 -3.53
C SER A 253 -0.01 0.58 -4.46
N LEU A 254 -1.04 1.35 -4.14
CA LEU A 254 -1.36 2.57 -4.89
C LEU A 254 -0.21 3.59 -4.77
N GLU A 255 0.38 3.71 -3.58
CA GLU A 255 1.53 4.57 -3.33
C GLU A 255 2.74 4.21 -4.21
N ASP A 256 3.05 2.92 -4.34
CA ASP A 256 4.18 2.48 -5.19
C ASP A 256 3.99 2.92 -6.63
N LEU A 257 2.81 2.65 -7.19
CA LEU A 257 2.49 2.99 -8.58
C LEU A 257 2.50 4.51 -8.81
N ILE A 258 1.99 5.31 -7.85
CA ILE A 258 2.04 6.77 -7.93
C ILE A 258 3.50 7.24 -7.94
N LYS A 259 4.35 6.73 -7.04
CA LYS A 259 5.78 7.09 -6.98
C LYS A 259 6.51 6.73 -8.26
N ILE A 260 6.25 5.54 -8.82
CA ILE A 260 6.84 5.10 -10.09
C ILE A 260 6.37 5.99 -11.25
N ALA A 261 5.07 6.27 -11.34
CA ALA A 261 4.48 7.04 -12.44
C ALA A 261 4.90 8.51 -12.42
N THR A 262 4.98 9.12 -11.24
CA THR A 262 5.36 10.53 -11.09
C THR A 262 6.87 10.73 -10.93
N GLY A 263 7.64 9.66 -10.75
CA GLY A 263 9.07 9.72 -10.41
C GLY A 263 9.35 10.34 -9.03
N SER A 264 8.32 10.55 -8.22
CA SER A 264 8.42 11.21 -6.92
C SER A 264 8.88 10.24 -5.82
N GLY A 265 9.46 10.80 -4.76
CA GLY A 265 9.78 10.05 -3.54
C GLY A 265 10.97 9.09 -3.65
N GLY A 266 11.73 9.09 -4.77
CA GLY A 266 13.00 8.38 -4.86
C GLY A 266 12.92 6.85 -4.83
N LEU A 267 11.72 6.25 -4.88
CA LEU A 267 11.49 4.80 -4.69
C LEU A 267 12.45 3.93 -5.51
N LEU A 268 12.59 4.22 -6.80
CA LEU A 268 13.47 3.44 -7.68
C LEU A 268 14.93 3.49 -7.23
N LYS A 269 15.44 4.69 -6.88
CA LYS A 269 16.82 4.87 -6.40
C LYS A 269 17.05 4.19 -5.05
N ASP A 270 16.08 4.30 -4.15
CA ASP A 270 16.14 3.63 -2.85
C ASP A 270 16.26 2.11 -3.02
N ILE A 271 15.42 1.53 -3.88
CA ILE A 271 15.43 0.09 -4.13
C ILE A 271 16.71 -0.34 -4.84
N GLU A 272 17.22 0.43 -5.80
CA GLU A 272 18.52 0.15 -6.44
C GLU A 272 19.66 0.10 -5.43
N SER A 273 19.74 1.08 -4.53
CA SER A 273 20.75 1.11 -3.47
C SER A 273 20.63 -0.10 -2.52
N ILE A 274 19.40 -0.50 -2.18
CA ILE A 274 19.16 -1.68 -1.36
C ILE A 274 19.60 -2.97 -2.08
N VAL A 275 19.25 -3.12 -3.36
CA VAL A 275 19.66 -4.27 -4.17
C VAL A 275 21.18 -4.33 -4.32
N GLU A 276 21.86 -3.20 -4.42
CA GLU A 276 23.32 -3.14 -4.44
C GLU A 276 23.94 -3.67 -3.14
N ILE A 277 23.41 -3.26 -1.97
CA ILE A 277 23.81 -3.80 -0.67
C ILE A 277 23.59 -5.32 -0.62
N PHE A 278 22.45 -5.78 -1.12
CA PHE A 278 22.09 -7.20 -1.15
C PHE A 278 23.05 -7.99 -2.04
N ASN A 279 23.33 -7.47 -3.23
CA ASN A 279 24.25 -8.08 -4.18
C ASN A 279 25.65 -8.19 -3.57
N ARG A 280 26.19 -7.09 -3.04
CA ARG A 280 27.53 -7.05 -2.43
C ARG A 280 27.67 -8.08 -1.30
N HIS A 281 26.66 -8.20 -0.44
CA HIS A 281 26.65 -9.23 0.59
C HIS A 281 26.72 -10.65 0.00
N ILE A 282 25.88 -10.94 -1.00
CA ILE A 282 25.77 -12.30 -1.56
C ILE A 282 27.01 -12.69 -2.36
N THR A 283 27.56 -11.77 -3.16
CA THR A 283 28.58 -12.09 -4.17
C THR A 283 30.01 -11.84 -3.71
N GLN A 284 30.23 -10.91 -2.77
CA GLN A 284 31.57 -10.47 -2.37
C GLN A 284 31.87 -10.69 -0.88
N GLU A 285 30.99 -10.26 0.01
CA GLU A 285 31.31 -10.17 1.45
C GLU A 285 31.06 -11.47 2.23
N CYS A 286 30.05 -12.26 1.86
CA CYS A 286 29.61 -13.39 2.68
C CYS A 286 29.97 -14.75 2.05
N GLU A 287 30.91 -15.47 2.66
CA GLU A 287 31.34 -16.80 2.20
C GLU A 287 30.20 -17.82 2.18
N ILE A 288 29.26 -17.75 3.12
CA ILE A 288 28.08 -18.64 3.16
C ILE A 288 27.20 -18.43 1.93
N CYS A 289 26.93 -17.17 1.58
CA CYS A 289 26.13 -16.84 0.40
C CYS A 289 26.87 -17.20 -0.89
N ARG A 290 28.17 -16.86 -0.96
CA ARG A 290 29.04 -17.17 -2.10
C ARG A 290 29.15 -18.67 -2.33
N GLY A 291 29.21 -19.48 -1.27
CA GLY A 291 29.24 -20.95 -1.36
C GLY A 291 27.95 -21.56 -1.90
N ASN A 292 26.84 -20.83 -1.83
CA ASN A 292 25.54 -21.22 -2.40
C ASN A 292 25.33 -20.70 -3.84
N ALA A 293 26.37 -20.19 -4.50
CA ALA A 293 26.32 -19.88 -5.92
C ALA A 293 26.16 -21.16 -6.76
N PHE A 294 25.78 -21.00 -8.01
CA PHE A 294 25.65 -22.09 -8.96
C PHE A 294 26.83 -22.10 -9.92
N PHE A 295 27.07 -23.26 -10.53
CA PHE A 295 27.93 -23.43 -11.69
C PHE A 295 27.08 -23.99 -12.82
N CYS A 296 27.31 -23.52 -14.05
CA CYS A 296 26.55 -24.01 -15.20
C CYS A 296 27.01 -25.42 -15.58
N GLU A 297 26.22 -26.45 -15.26
CA GLU A 297 26.56 -27.85 -15.56
C GLU A 297 26.51 -28.22 -17.06
N LEU A 298 26.32 -27.24 -17.96
CA LEU A 298 26.22 -27.42 -19.41
C LEU A 298 27.45 -26.90 -20.15
N CYS A 299 28.40 -26.26 -19.45
CA CYS A 299 29.66 -25.79 -20.00
C CYS A 299 30.79 -26.03 -19.00
N SER A 300 32.03 -25.87 -19.46
CA SER A 300 33.24 -25.97 -18.62
C SER A 300 33.62 -24.65 -17.94
N ASP A 301 32.74 -23.65 -18.00
CA ASP A 301 32.93 -22.38 -17.32
C ASP A 301 32.78 -22.54 -15.80
N GLU A 302 33.81 -22.15 -15.07
CA GLU A 302 33.89 -22.22 -13.61
C GLU A 302 33.49 -20.89 -12.93
N GLU A 303 32.94 -19.93 -13.68
CA GLU A 303 32.38 -18.73 -13.08
C GLU A 303 31.12 -19.03 -12.26
N ARG A 304 31.02 -18.34 -11.11
CA ARG A 304 29.86 -18.43 -10.23
C ARG A 304 28.71 -17.63 -10.83
N ILE A 305 27.60 -18.32 -11.04
CA ILE A 305 26.35 -17.70 -11.48
C ILE A 305 25.33 -17.67 -10.35
N TYR A 306 24.54 -16.60 -10.32
CA TYR A 306 23.47 -16.42 -9.35
C TYR A 306 22.13 -16.36 -10.07
N PRO A 307 21.01 -16.72 -9.41
CA PRO A 307 19.68 -16.65 -10.02
C PRO A 307 19.31 -15.25 -10.53
N PHE A 308 19.85 -14.20 -9.90
CA PHE A 308 19.61 -12.79 -10.22
C PHE A 308 20.71 -12.17 -11.11
N SER A 309 21.64 -12.99 -11.64
CA SER A 309 22.63 -12.52 -12.60
C SER A 309 21.99 -12.29 -13.97
N ASP A 310 22.57 -11.40 -14.77
CA ASP A 310 22.13 -11.20 -16.15
C ASP A 310 22.40 -12.46 -17.00
N ASN A 311 21.57 -12.66 -18.03
CA ASN A 311 21.72 -13.75 -19.01
C ASN A 311 21.77 -15.17 -18.42
N VAL A 312 21.09 -15.40 -17.30
CA VAL A 312 20.88 -16.76 -16.75
C VAL A 312 19.48 -17.31 -17.06
N ALA A 313 19.34 -18.62 -16.95
CA ALA A 313 18.08 -19.34 -16.99
C ALA A 313 17.94 -20.22 -15.74
N ILE A 314 16.75 -20.20 -15.13
CA ILE A 314 16.43 -20.97 -13.94
C ILE A 314 15.47 -22.10 -14.30
N CYS A 315 15.81 -23.34 -13.93
CA CYS A 315 14.91 -24.47 -14.07
C CYS A 315 13.71 -24.33 -13.13
N LYS A 316 12.49 -24.27 -13.69
CA LYS A 316 11.25 -24.13 -12.91
C LYS A 316 10.98 -25.27 -11.92
N SER A 317 11.54 -26.47 -12.16
CA SER A 317 11.29 -27.66 -11.34
C SER A 317 12.26 -27.83 -10.18
N CYS A 318 13.52 -27.43 -10.34
CA CYS A 318 14.57 -27.67 -9.32
C CYS A 318 15.39 -26.44 -8.95
N LEU A 319 15.09 -25.29 -9.57
CA LEU A 319 15.75 -24.00 -9.35
C LEU A 319 17.26 -24.00 -9.66
N ALA A 320 17.77 -25.02 -10.35
CA ALA A 320 19.12 -24.99 -10.88
C ALA A 320 19.27 -23.85 -11.89
N VAL A 321 20.40 -23.15 -11.80
CA VAL A 321 20.73 -22.00 -12.64
C VAL A 321 21.75 -22.42 -13.69
N TYR A 322 21.58 -21.91 -14.90
CA TYR A 322 22.44 -22.14 -16.06
C TYR A 322 22.64 -20.82 -16.80
N HIS A 323 23.69 -20.71 -17.62
CA HIS A 323 23.74 -19.66 -18.63
C HIS A 323 22.54 -19.80 -19.58
N ARG A 324 21.89 -18.68 -19.94
CA ARG A 324 20.71 -18.64 -20.81
C ARG A 324 20.98 -19.34 -22.14
N HIS A 325 22.08 -18.96 -22.79
CA HIS A 325 22.53 -19.55 -24.04
C HIS A 325 22.74 -21.06 -23.93
N CYS A 326 23.47 -21.54 -22.92
CA CYS A 326 23.68 -22.98 -22.70
C CYS A 326 22.35 -23.73 -22.51
N PHE A 327 21.44 -23.16 -21.73
CA PHE A 327 20.14 -23.79 -21.46
C PHE A 327 19.24 -23.82 -22.70
N ASP A 328 19.25 -22.77 -23.51
CA ASP A 328 18.49 -22.71 -24.76
C ASP A 328 19.07 -23.69 -25.81
N HIS A 329 20.39 -23.80 -25.94
CA HIS A 329 21.04 -24.83 -26.77
C HIS A 329 20.69 -26.25 -26.34
N ALA A 330 20.60 -26.50 -25.03
CA ALA A 330 20.14 -27.77 -24.47
C ALA A 330 18.62 -27.99 -24.60
N SER A 331 17.91 -27.19 -25.43
CA SER A 331 16.46 -27.25 -25.61
C SER A 331 15.69 -27.14 -24.29
N LYS A 332 16.19 -26.32 -23.36
CA LYS A 332 15.64 -26.10 -22.02
C LYS A 332 15.52 -27.38 -21.17
N ARG A 333 16.35 -28.40 -21.47
CA ARG A 333 16.40 -29.65 -20.70
C ARG A 333 17.35 -29.50 -19.52
N CYS A 334 16.80 -29.58 -18.31
CA CYS A 334 17.58 -29.54 -17.08
C CYS A 334 18.26 -30.89 -16.80
N THR A 335 19.60 -30.91 -16.85
CA THR A 335 20.44 -32.07 -16.53
C THR A 335 20.24 -32.55 -15.10
N ARG A 336 20.11 -31.64 -14.14
CA ARG A 336 19.86 -31.96 -12.73
C ARG A 336 18.54 -32.71 -12.52
N CYS A 337 17.48 -32.27 -13.20
CA CYS A 337 16.18 -32.97 -13.17
C CYS A 337 16.25 -34.33 -13.86
N ALA A 338 16.99 -34.45 -14.97
CA ALA A 338 17.21 -35.74 -15.63
C ALA A 338 17.94 -36.72 -14.69
N ARG A 339 19.03 -36.30 -14.06
CA ARG A 339 19.77 -37.14 -13.08
C ARG A 339 18.91 -37.53 -11.88
N ARG A 340 18.11 -36.62 -11.33
CA ARG A 340 17.19 -36.93 -10.22
C ARG A 340 16.12 -37.95 -10.63
N ARG A 341 15.55 -37.84 -11.83
CA ARG A 341 14.57 -38.82 -12.36
C ARG A 341 15.20 -40.19 -12.57
N ALA A 342 16.39 -40.25 -13.18
CA ALA A 342 17.11 -41.50 -13.37
C ALA A 342 17.44 -42.20 -12.04
N ARG A 343 17.93 -41.45 -11.04
CA ARG A 343 18.19 -41.99 -9.70
C ARG A 343 16.93 -42.52 -9.02
N ARG A 344 15.81 -41.79 -9.10
CA ARG A 344 14.52 -42.27 -8.54
C ARG A 344 14.08 -43.56 -9.21
N LYS A 345 14.17 -43.66 -10.54
CA LYS A 345 13.83 -44.88 -11.28
C LYS A 345 14.70 -46.06 -10.84
N ALA A 346 16.01 -45.86 -10.69
CA ALA A 346 16.93 -46.90 -10.23
C ALA A 346 16.63 -47.38 -8.80
N ILE A 347 16.22 -46.49 -7.89
CA ILE A 347 15.83 -46.87 -6.53
C ILE A 347 14.53 -47.69 -6.56
N MET A 348 13.53 -47.28 -7.35
CA MET A 348 12.25 -48.00 -7.44
C MET A 348 12.43 -49.42 -7.99
N MET A 349 13.28 -49.60 -9.01
CA MET A 349 13.58 -50.93 -9.56
C MET A 349 14.28 -51.83 -8.53
N LYS A 350 15.20 -51.28 -7.71
CA LYS A 350 15.84 -52.04 -6.63
C LYS A 350 14.87 -52.46 -5.52
N THR A 351 13.92 -51.60 -5.15
CA THR A 351 12.92 -51.93 -4.11
C THR A 351 11.89 -52.94 -4.59
N GLU A 352 11.64 -53.03 -5.90
CA GLU A 352 10.80 -54.07 -6.50
C GLU A 352 11.55 -55.43 -6.53
N GLU A 353 12.86 -55.42 -6.83
CA GLU A 353 13.71 -56.63 -6.81
C GLU A 353 14.01 -57.17 -5.40
N GLU A 354 14.00 -56.34 -4.35
CA GLU A 354 14.21 -56.76 -2.94
C GLU A 354 12.90 -57.11 -2.21
N GLY A 355 11.74 -56.91 -2.85
CA GLY A 355 10.41 -57.16 -2.29
C GLY A 355 9.71 -58.42 -2.82
N GLU A 356 10.31 -59.10 -3.79
CA GLU A 356 10.04 -60.49 -4.19
C GLU A 356 10.99 -61.45 -3.46
#